data_AF-A0A9Q2NZD0-F1
#
_entry.id   AF-A0A9Q2NZD0-F1
#
_cell.length_a   1.000
_cell.length_b   1.000
_cell.length_c   1.000
_cell.angle_alpha   90.00
_cell.angle_beta   90.00
_cell.angle_gamma   90.00
#
_symmetry.space_group_name_H-M   'P 1'
#
loop_
_entity.id
_entity.type
_entity.pdbx_description
1 polymer ?
#
loop_
_entity_poly.entity_id
_entity_poly.type
_entity_poly.pdbx_seq_one_letter_code
_entity_poly.pdbx_strand_id
1 'polypeptide(L)' 'MPPEGGAAIVYCRGTLSGKWLDGSVFDNIRFIDRFELVNGQISRQDVWNDVAEIKAGL' A
#
# COMPACT_ATOMS: atom_id res chain seq x y z
N MET A 1 3.98 10.96 18.80
CA MET A 1 3.68 12.03 17.82
C MET A 1 4.98 12.74 17.52
N PRO A 2 5.29 13.08 16.26
CA PRO A 2 6.38 14.00 15.95
C PRO A 2 6.20 15.32 16.73
N PRO A 3 7.27 16.08 16.98
CA PRO A 3 7.15 17.46 17.47
C PRO A 3 6.28 18.30 16.52
N GLU A 4 5.72 19.41 17.01
CA GLU A 4 4.88 20.29 16.18
C GLU A 4 5.61 20.70 14.89
N GLY A 5 4.97 20.48 13.73
CA GLY A 5 5.57 20.69 12.41
C GLY A 5 6.42 19.54 11.86
N GLY A 6 6.67 18.48 12.64
CA GLY A 6 7.37 17.28 12.19
C GLY A 6 6.47 16.30 11.42
N ALA A 7 7.04 15.60 10.45
CA ALA A 7 6.34 14.54 9.72
C ALA A 7 6.46 13.18 10.44
N ALA A 8 5.36 12.42 10.49
CA ALA A 8 5.37 11.00 10.85
C ALA A 8 5.36 10.15 9.60
N ILE A 9 6.21 9.12 9.53
CA ILE A 9 6.14 8.10 8.47
C ILE A 9 5.54 6.83 9.05
N VAL A 10 4.46 6.34 8.44
CA VAL A 10 3.78 5.10 8.82
C VAL A 10 3.83 4.13 7.64
N TYR A 11 4.24 2.90 7.91
CA TYR A 11 4.23 1.82 6.92
C TYR A 11 3.17 0.79 7.28
N CYS A 12 2.31 0.50 6.31
CA CYS A 12 1.37 -0.64 6.35
C CYS A 12 1.88 -1.68 5.35
N ARG A 13 1.99 -2.95 5.76
CA ARG A 13 2.43 -4.03 4.87
C ARG A 13 1.63 -5.30 5.13
N GLY A 14 1.51 -6.12 4.12
CA GLY A 14 0.82 -7.41 4.22
C GLY A 14 0.64 -8.07 2.86
N THR A 15 -0.44 -8.85 2.76
CA THR A 15 -0.85 -9.53 1.53
C THR A 15 -2.27 -9.13 1.12
N LEU A 16 -2.53 -9.03 -0.18
CA LEU A 16 -3.86 -8.82 -0.76
C LEU A 16 -4.39 -10.12 -1.35
N SER A 17 -5.70 -10.28 -1.28
CA SER A 17 -6.45 -11.36 -1.94
C SER A 17 -7.76 -10.80 -2.49
N GLY A 18 -8.24 -11.33 -3.60
CA GLY A 18 -9.46 -10.84 -4.23
C GLY A 18 -9.82 -11.55 -5.53
N LYS A 19 -10.63 -10.87 -6.33
CA LYS A 19 -11.03 -11.32 -7.67
C LYS A 19 -10.76 -10.22 -8.69
N TRP A 20 -10.26 -10.61 -9.84
CA TRP A 20 -10.17 -9.75 -11.02
C TRP A 20 -11.58 -9.49 -11.59
N LEU A 21 -11.67 -8.54 -12.52
CA LEU A 21 -12.95 -8.19 -13.18
C LEU A 21 -13.54 -9.35 -14.00
N ASP A 22 -12.70 -10.29 -14.44
CA ASP A 22 -13.13 -11.51 -15.14
C ASP A 22 -13.56 -12.65 -14.18
N GLY A 23 -13.48 -12.42 -12.87
CA GLY A 23 -13.86 -13.37 -11.83
C GLY A 23 -12.75 -14.32 -11.38
N SER A 24 -11.60 -14.35 -12.03
CA SER A 24 -10.45 -15.16 -11.58
C SER A 24 -9.91 -14.63 -10.24
N VAL A 25 -9.53 -15.56 -9.35
CA VAL A 25 -9.05 -15.23 -8.00
C VAL A 25 -7.56 -14.89 -8.02
N PHE A 26 -7.15 -13.99 -7.13
CA PHE A 26 -5.74 -13.79 -6.79
C PHE A 26 -5.57 -13.84 -5.27
N ASP A 27 -4.41 -14.29 -4.83
CA ASP A 27 -4.00 -14.27 -3.44
C ASP A 27 -2.51 -13.91 -3.33
N ASN A 28 -2.06 -13.74 -2.08
CA ASN A 28 -0.65 -13.59 -1.73
C ASN A 28 0.11 -12.46 -2.45
N ILE A 29 -0.60 -11.44 -2.93
CA ILE A 29 0.04 -10.24 -3.50
C ILE A 29 0.63 -9.44 -2.35
N ARG A 30 1.96 -9.35 -2.28
CA ARG A 30 2.60 -8.51 -1.27
C ARG A 30 2.28 -7.04 -1.56
N PHE A 31 2.02 -6.28 -0.50
CA PHE A 31 1.87 -4.83 -0.61
C PHE A 31 2.62 -4.12 0.51
N ILE A 32 3.00 -2.88 0.22
CA ILE A 32 3.44 -1.91 1.20
C ILE A 32 2.88 -0.52 0.84
N ASP A 33 2.27 0.11 1.82
CA ASP A 33 1.85 1.50 1.77
C ASP A 33 2.74 2.33 2.69
N ARG A 34 3.18 3.49 2.22
CA ARG A 34 3.86 4.50 3.01
C ARG A 34 2.98 5.73 3.12
N PHE A 35 2.63 6.10 4.35
CA PHE A 35 1.94 7.34 4.65
C PHE A 35 2.89 8.33 5.30
N GLU A 36 2.92 9.54 4.78
CA GLU A 36 3.48 10.69 5.47
C GLU A 36 2.34 11.49 6.11
N LEU A 37 2.46 11.75 7.41
CA LEU A 37 1.49 12.55 8.14
C LEU A 37 2.15 13.84 8.63
N VAL A 38 1.51 14.97 8.34
CA VAL A 38 1.88 16.30 8.85
C VAL A 38 0.67 16.84 9.61
N ASN A 39 0.88 17.28 10.86
CA ASN A 39 -0.19 17.77 11.73
C ASN A 39 -1.39 16.80 11.86
N GLY A 40 -1.09 15.49 11.90
CA GLY A 40 -2.10 14.44 12.03
C GLY A 40 -2.92 14.14 10.77
N GLN A 41 -2.62 14.78 9.64
CA GLN A 41 -3.28 14.54 8.35
C GLN A 41 -2.31 13.88 7.37
N ILE A 42 -2.81 13.07 6.44
CA ILE A 42 -1.98 12.44 5.39
C ILE A 42 -1.58 13.50 4.37
N SER A 43 -0.29 13.77 4.25
CA SER A 43 0.29 14.69 3.25
C SER A 43 0.75 13.96 1.99
N ARG A 44 1.13 12.70 2.11
CA ARG A 44 1.58 11.86 0.99
C ARG A 44 1.26 10.40 1.23
N GLN A 45 0.91 9.70 0.15
CA GLN A 45 0.74 8.26 0.11
C GLN A 45 1.51 7.71 -1.07
N ASP A 46 2.39 6.74 -0.82
CA ASP A 46 3.04 5.93 -1.84
C ASP A 46 2.61 4.48 -1.67
N VAL A 47 2.29 3.80 -2.77
CA VAL A 47 1.76 2.42 -2.78
C VAL A 47 2.60 1.56 -3.70
N TRP A 48 3.05 0.41 -3.19
CA TRP A 48 3.72 -0.62 -3.98
C TRP A 48 3.09 -1.97 -3.73
N ASN A 49 2.94 -2.74 -4.80
CA ASN A 49 2.47 -4.11 -4.75
C ASN A 49 2.93 -4.90 -5.98
N ASP A 50 2.99 -6.22 -5.86
CA ASP A 50 3.42 -7.13 -6.94
C ASP A 50 2.28 -7.44 -7.93
N VAL A 51 1.20 -6.64 -7.93
CA VAL A 51 -0.03 -6.92 -8.71
C VAL A 51 0.26 -7.02 -10.22
N ALA A 52 1.26 -6.25 -10.68
CA ALA A 52 1.65 -6.20 -12.07
C ALA A 52 2.38 -7.47 -12.52
N GLU A 53 3.14 -8.12 -11.62
CA GLU A 53 3.83 -9.37 -11.95
C GLU A 53 2.82 -10.50 -12.17
N ILE A 54 1.82 -10.62 -11.29
CA ILE A 54 0.78 -11.63 -11.40
C ILE A 54 -0.12 -11.41 -12.62
N LYS A 55 -0.45 -10.16 -12.96
CA LYS A 55 -1.28 -9.88 -14.15
C LYS A 55 -0.51 -10.05 -15.46
N ALA A 56 0.81 -9.85 -15.45
CA ALA A 56 1.66 -10.07 -16.62
C ALA A 56 1.98 -11.54 -16.87
N GLY A 57 1.67 -12.44 -15.93
CA GLY A 57 1.98 -13.87 -16.02
C GLY A 57 3.47 -14.17 -15.90
N LEU A 58 4.22 -13.31 -15.20
CA LEU A 58 5.64 -13.50 -14.87
C LEU A 58 5.80 -14.34 -13.59
#